data_AF-A0A7H5EYI7-F1
#
_entry.id   AF-A0A7H5EYI7-F1
#
_cell.length_a   1.000
_cell.length_b   1.000
_cell.length_c   1.000
_cell.angle_alpha   90.00
_cell.angle_beta   90.00
_cell.angle_gamma   90.00
#
_symmetry.space_group_name_H-M   'P 1'
#
loop_
_entity.id
_entity.type
_entity.pdbx_description
1 polymer ?
#
loop_
_entity_poly.entity_id
_entity_poly.type
_entity_poly.pdbx_seq_one_letter_code
_entity_poly.pdbx_strand_id
1 'polypeptide(L)'
;MQDIQKLARIQIGVIIPFVLAKLIRPGVLANDGGELFKLFLLSFPNLCEGVIGVLTLTGLGLYLSKQFTLNRKLIYVIAIGLATIYVTTQELKIHNLGGNNVYDPNDLIFSVIGLFLGASIVFYLQPEIRPDSE
;
A
#
# COMPACT_ATOMS: atom_id res chain seq x y z
N MET A 1 6.14 1.60 -20.98
CA MET A 1 6.56 2.06 -19.63
C MET A 1 5.66 3.11 -18.96
N GLN A 2 4.79 3.81 -19.70
CA GLN A 2 3.97 4.91 -19.16
C GLN A 2 3.08 4.50 -17.98
N ASP A 3 2.50 3.29 -17.98
CA ASP A 3 1.61 2.87 -16.89
C ASP A 3 2.36 2.60 -15.58
N ILE A 4 3.57 2.05 -15.62
CA ILE A 4 4.43 1.97 -14.42
C ILE A 4 4.70 3.36 -13.85
N GLN A 5 4.96 4.36 -14.71
CA GLN A 5 5.16 5.74 -14.26
C GLN A 5 3.89 6.32 -13.63
N LYS A 6 2.70 5.99 -14.15
CA LYS A 6 1.43 6.37 -13.52
C LYS A 6 1.29 5.75 -12.14
N LEU A 7 1.58 4.45 -11.98
CA LEU A 7 1.56 3.78 -10.68
C LEU A 7 2.53 4.46 -9.70
N ALA A 8 3.76 4.76 -10.14
CA ALA A 8 4.76 5.45 -9.33
C ALA A 8 4.30 6.86 -8.91
N ARG A 9 3.67 7.62 -9.81
CA ARG A 9 3.10 8.95 -9.46
C ARG A 9 2.01 8.86 -8.40
N ILE A 10 1.12 7.87 -8.51
CA ILE A 10 0.09 7.62 -7.51
C ILE A 10 0.73 7.26 -6.17
N GLN A 11 1.73 6.38 -6.17
CA GLN A 11 2.48 6.02 -4.97
C GLN A 11 3.14 7.23 -4.32
N ILE A 12 3.79 8.11 -5.08
CA ILE A 12 4.36 9.35 -4.54
C ILE A 12 3.27 10.19 -3.88
N GLY A 13 2.09 10.30 -4.51
CA GLY A 13 0.93 10.97 -3.93
C GLY A 13 0.44 10.37 -2.60
N VAL A 14 0.64 9.06 -2.38
CA VAL A 14 0.29 8.37 -1.12
C VAL A 14 1.43 8.43 -0.09
N ILE A 15 2.69 8.42 -0.53
CA ILE A 15 3.88 8.49 0.33
C ILE A 15 3.97 9.85 1.03
N ILE A 16 3.65 10.95 0.34
CA ILE A 16 3.67 12.29 0.93
C ILE A 16 2.79 12.38 2.21
N PRO A 17 1.48 12.06 2.16
CA PRO A 17 0.64 12.11 3.35
C PRO A 17 1.04 11.04 4.39
N PHE A 18 1.56 9.88 3.97
CA PHE A 18 2.12 8.88 4.89
C PHE A 18 3.27 9.45 5.74
N VAL A 19 4.24 10.10 5.09
CA VAL A 19 5.39 10.70 5.79
C VAL A 19 4.91 11.83 6.71
N LEU A 20 4.03 12.70 6.22
CA LEU A 20 3.47 13.79 7.04
C LEU A 20 2.75 13.27 8.28
N ALA A 21 1.94 12.22 8.14
CA ALA A 21 1.26 11.59 9.28
C ALA A 21 2.24 11.05 10.32
N LYS A 22 3.31 10.35 9.87
CA LYS A 22 4.36 9.86 10.78
C LYS A 22 5.11 10.99 11.48
N LEU A 23 5.37 12.11 10.80
CA LEU A 23 6.05 13.27 11.39
C LEU A 23 5.20 13.99 12.44
N ILE A 24 3.89 14.08 12.23
CA ILE A 24 2.95 14.78 13.13
C ILE A 24 2.61 13.92 14.36
N ARG A 25 2.70 12.58 14.23
CA ARG A 25 2.32 11.60 15.27
C ARG A 25 2.85 11.93 16.68
N PRO A 26 4.15 12.23 16.91
CA PRO A 26 4.64 12.50 18.27
C PRO A 26 4.00 13.74 18.90
N GLY A 27 3.78 14.80 18.10
CA GLY A 27 3.15 16.03 18.58
C GLY A 27 1.69 15.84 18.96
N VAL A 28 0.97 14.97 18.26
CA VAL A 28 -0.46 14.71 18.54
C VAL A 28 -0.65 13.79 19.74
N LEU A 29 0.28 12.86 19.96
CA LEU A 29 0.29 12.03 21.17
C LEU A 29 0.64 12.82 22.44
N ALA A 30 1.45 13.88 22.32
CA ALA A 30 1.86 14.71 23.45
C ALA A 30 0.78 15.72 23.91
N ASN A 31 -0.24 15.97 23.09
CA ASN A 31 -1.32 16.92 23.39
C ASN A 31 -2.64 16.19 23.64
N ASP A 32 -3.59 16.85 24.32
CA ASP A 32 -4.98 16.40 24.47
C ASP A 32 -5.81 16.58 23.18
N GLY A 33 -5.24 16.19 22.04
CA GLY A 33 -5.96 16.13 20.78
C GLY A 33 -7.15 15.18 20.86
N GLY A 34 -8.20 15.46 20.10
CA GLY A 34 -9.42 14.64 20.07
C GLY A 34 -9.13 13.18 19.71
N GLU A 35 -9.78 12.24 20.40
CA GLU A 35 -9.55 10.80 20.27
C GLU A 35 -9.73 10.29 18.84
N LEU A 36 -10.73 10.80 18.12
CA LEU A 36 -10.96 10.45 16.71
C LEU A 36 -9.79 10.85 15.80
N PHE A 37 -9.19 12.01 16.07
CA PHE A 37 -8.04 12.48 15.29
C PHE A 37 -6.79 11.67 15.61
N LYS A 38 -6.58 11.30 16.88
CA LYS A 38 -5.50 10.38 17.30
C LYS A 38 -5.64 9.03 16.62
N LEU A 39 -6.83 8.42 16.67
CA LEU A 39 -7.11 7.12 16.03
C LEU A 39 -6.82 7.18 14.54
N PHE A 40 -7.38 8.18 13.84
CA PHE A 40 -7.14 8.34 12.41
C PHE A 40 -5.65 8.50 12.10
N LEU A 41 -4.95 9.41 12.79
CA LEU A 41 -3.54 9.70 12.53
C LEU A 41 -2.62 8.49 12.81
N LEU A 42 -2.97 7.67 13.81
CA LEU A 42 -2.21 6.47 14.17
C LEU A 42 -2.40 5.34 13.16
N SER A 43 -3.62 5.14 12.66
CA SER A 43 -3.94 4.05 11.74
C SER A 43 -3.77 4.41 10.26
N PHE A 44 -3.78 5.70 9.92
CA PHE A 44 -3.61 6.18 8.54
C PHE A 44 -2.35 5.68 7.83
N PRO A 45 -1.17 5.60 8.48
CA PRO A 45 0.01 5.00 7.86
C PRO A 45 -0.23 3.58 7.33
N ASN A 46 -1.01 2.75 8.03
CA ASN A 46 -1.29 1.36 7.63
C ASN A 46 -2.19 1.28 6.39
N LEU A 47 -3.12 2.23 6.24
CA LEU A 47 -3.89 2.38 4.99
C LEU A 47 -2.97 2.69 3.82
N CYS A 48 -2.04 3.64 3.99
CA CYS A 48 -1.08 3.98 2.96
C CYS A 48 -0.16 2.79 2.61
N GLU A 49 0.30 2.03 3.60
CA GLU A 49 1.10 0.81 3.39
C GLU A 49 0.37 -0.24 2.55
N GLY A 50 -0.93 -0.45 2.80
CA GLY A 50 -1.77 -1.31 1.96
C GLY A 50 -1.84 -0.88 0.49
N VAL A 51 -2.08 0.42 0.24
CA VAL A 51 -2.10 0.97 -1.13
C VAL A 51 -0.72 0.83 -1.78
N ILE A 52 0.34 1.27 -1.10
CA ILE A 52 1.71 1.23 -1.62
C ILE A 52 2.13 -0.20 -1.94
N GLY A 53 1.81 -1.16 -1.07
CA GLY A 53 2.12 -2.57 -1.25
C GLY A 53 1.51 -3.15 -2.53
N VAL A 54 0.20 -2.94 -2.74
CA VAL A 54 -0.49 -3.42 -3.95
C VAL A 54 0.09 -2.79 -5.21
N LEU A 55 0.29 -1.47 -5.22
CA LEU A 55 0.82 -0.77 -6.40
C LEU A 55 2.26 -1.19 -6.70
N THR A 56 3.09 -1.40 -5.67
CA THR A 56 4.51 -1.77 -5.83
C THR A 56 4.62 -3.17 -6.41
N LEU A 57 3.92 -4.14 -5.82
CA LEU A 57 3.94 -5.52 -6.28
C LEU A 57 3.32 -5.66 -7.68
N THR A 58 2.30 -4.86 -8.01
CA THR A 58 1.75 -4.81 -9.37
C THR A 58 2.79 -4.28 -10.36
N GLY A 59 3.46 -3.18 -10.04
CA GLY A 59 4.52 -2.62 -10.89
C GLY A 59 5.67 -3.60 -11.10
N LEU A 60 6.14 -4.27 -10.03
CA LEU A 60 7.18 -5.30 -10.10
C LEU A 60 6.73 -6.50 -10.93
N GLY A 61 5.51 -7.00 -10.71
CA GLY A 61 4.98 -8.14 -11.45
C GLY A 61 4.83 -7.85 -12.94
N LEU A 62 4.37 -6.64 -13.31
CA LEU A 62 4.35 -6.19 -14.70
C LEU A 62 5.76 -6.08 -15.27
N TYR A 63 6.73 -5.56 -14.52
CA TYR A 63 8.10 -5.50 -14.99
C TYR A 63 8.69 -6.89 -15.25
N LEU A 64 8.46 -7.84 -14.33
CA LEU A 64 8.88 -9.25 -14.47
C LEU A 64 8.16 -9.97 -15.61
N SER A 65 6.93 -9.58 -15.96
CA SER A 65 6.19 -10.22 -17.05
C SER A 65 6.86 -10.01 -18.41
N LYS A 66 7.76 -9.03 -18.55
CA LYS A 66 8.64 -8.89 -19.72
C LYS A 66 9.54 -10.11 -19.94
N GLN A 67 9.93 -10.80 -18.87
CA GLN A 67 10.83 -11.96 -18.92
C GLN A 67 10.09 -13.31 -18.90
N PHE A 68 8.94 -13.38 -18.21
CA PHE A 68 8.28 -14.66 -17.90
C PHE A 68 6.89 -14.85 -18.56
N THR A 69 6.47 -13.97 -19.48
CA THR A 69 5.16 -14.06 -20.19
C THR A 69 3.97 -14.35 -19.26
N LEU A 70 3.87 -13.61 -18.15
CA LEU A 70 2.84 -13.83 -17.15
C LEU A 70 1.50 -13.19 -17.54
N ASN A 71 0.40 -13.88 -17.25
CA ASN A 71 -0.94 -13.33 -17.45
C ASN A 71 -1.18 -12.14 -16.52
N ARG A 72 -1.62 -11.00 -17.08
CA ARG A 72 -1.90 -9.77 -16.33
C ARG A 72 -2.86 -9.95 -15.15
N LYS A 73 -3.94 -10.71 -15.33
CA LYS A 73 -4.90 -10.97 -14.25
C LYS A 73 -4.24 -11.74 -13.11
N LEU A 74 -3.37 -12.69 -13.44
CA LEU A 74 -2.61 -13.46 -12.45
C LEU A 74 -1.64 -12.55 -11.69
N ILE A 75 -0.95 -11.63 -12.38
CA ILE A 75 -0.08 -10.62 -11.72
C ILE A 75 -0.86 -9.82 -10.69
N TYR A 76 -2.06 -9.34 -11.02
CA TYR A 76 -2.86 -8.53 -10.10
C TYR A 76 -3.32 -9.34 -8.88
N VAL A 77 -3.80 -10.56 -9.09
CA VAL A 77 -4.22 -11.46 -8.01
C VAL A 77 -3.05 -11.80 -7.08
N ILE A 78 -1.87 -12.12 -7.64
CA ILE A 78 -0.67 -12.40 -6.86
C ILE A 78 -0.22 -11.15 -6.10
N ALA A 79 -0.20 -9.98 -6.74
CA ALA A 79 0.21 -8.73 -6.09
C ALA A 79 -0.71 -8.38 -4.90
N ILE A 80 -2.02 -8.49 -5.07
CA ILE A 80 -3.00 -8.26 -4.00
C ILE A 80 -2.84 -9.31 -2.89
N GLY A 81 -2.68 -10.59 -3.25
CA GLY A 81 -2.50 -11.68 -2.28
C GLY A 81 -1.24 -11.49 -1.43
N LEU A 82 -0.10 -11.20 -2.06
CA LEU A 82 1.16 -10.95 -1.36
C LEU A 82 1.10 -9.69 -0.50
N ALA A 83 0.49 -8.60 -0.99
CA ALA A 83 0.27 -7.39 -0.19
C ALA A 83 -0.61 -7.68 1.03
N THR A 84 -1.68 -8.45 0.85
CA THR A 84 -2.59 -8.84 1.93
C THR A 84 -1.88 -9.65 2.99
N ILE A 85 -1.11 -10.66 2.59
CA ILE A 85 -0.31 -11.48 3.51
C ILE A 85 0.68 -10.59 4.26
N TYR A 86 1.44 -9.77 3.54
CA TYR A 86 2.44 -8.88 4.13
C TYR A 86 1.81 -7.97 5.19
N VAL A 87 0.81 -7.16 4.82
CA VAL A 87 0.22 -6.19 5.75
C VAL A 87 -0.50 -6.88 6.91
N THR A 88 -1.28 -7.93 6.65
CA THR A 88 -2.00 -8.64 7.73
C THR A 88 -1.03 -9.28 8.73
N THR A 89 0.03 -9.93 8.25
CA THR A 89 1.01 -10.56 9.14
C THR A 89 1.87 -9.52 9.88
N GLN A 90 2.07 -8.33 9.31
CA GLN A 90 2.70 -7.20 9.98
C GLN A 90 1.84 -6.69 11.14
N GLU A 91 0.54 -6.47 10.89
CA GLU A 91 -0.39 -5.98 11.92
C GLU A 91 -0.61 -7.01 13.02
N LEU A 92 -0.70 -8.29 12.69
CA LEU A 92 -0.79 -9.40 13.64
C LEU A 92 0.52 -9.69 14.38
N LYS A 93 1.55 -8.84 14.24
CA LYS A 93 2.84 -8.97 14.94
C LYS A 93 3.63 -10.25 14.64
N ILE A 94 3.28 -10.96 13.57
CA ILE A 94 4.02 -12.15 13.12
C ILE A 94 5.41 -11.72 12.62
N HIS A 95 5.52 -10.51 12.06
CA HIS A 95 6.78 -9.84 11.80
C HIS A 95 6.65 -8.32 12.06
N ASN A 96 7.77 -7.64 12.29
CA ASN A 96 7.79 -6.23 12.71
C ASN A 96 8.75 -5.38 11.85
N LEU A 97 8.63 -5.47 10.52
CA LEU A 97 9.47 -4.73 9.59
C LEU A 97 9.17 -3.21 9.60
N GLY A 98 7.99 -2.80 10.10
CA GLY A 98 7.59 -1.40 10.27
C GLY A 98 8.00 -0.76 11.61
N GLY A 99 8.71 -1.48 12.48
CA GLY A 99 9.12 -1.02 13.81
C GLY A 99 8.27 -1.59 14.94
N ASN A 100 8.33 -0.94 16.12
CA ASN A 100 7.70 -1.44 17.35
C ASN A 100 6.21 -1.05 17.42
N ASN A 101 5.40 -1.49 16.45
CA ASN A 101 3.96 -1.28 16.50
C ASN A 101 3.34 -2.17 17.59
N VAL A 102 2.44 -1.61 18.39
CA VAL A 102 1.54 -2.38 19.26
C VAL A 102 0.36 -2.82 18.41
N TYR A 103 -0.19 -4.01 18.65
CA TYR A 103 -1.39 -4.44 17.94
C TYR A 103 -2.58 -3.51 18.26
N ASP A 104 -3.19 -2.95 17.21
CA ASP A 104 -4.42 -2.15 17.28
C ASP A 104 -5.43 -2.68 16.24
N PRO A 105 -6.66 -3.08 16.62
CA PRO A 105 -7.69 -3.47 15.66
C PRO A 105 -8.00 -2.43 14.58
N ASN A 106 -7.86 -1.14 14.89
CA ASN A 106 -8.06 -0.06 13.92
C ASN A 106 -7.00 -0.10 12.81
N ASP A 107 -5.77 -0.47 13.14
CA ASP A 107 -4.68 -0.59 12.18
C ASP A 107 -4.96 -1.69 11.15
N LEU A 108 -5.56 -2.81 11.59
CA LEU A 108 -6.02 -3.87 10.70
C LEU A 108 -7.16 -3.40 9.79
N ILE A 109 -8.11 -2.62 10.31
CA ILE A 109 -9.21 -2.07 9.50
C ILE A 109 -8.67 -1.12 8.43
N PHE A 110 -7.79 -0.19 8.82
CA PHE A 110 -7.16 0.75 7.89
C PHE A 110 -6.33 0.04 6.82
N SER A 111 -5.62 -1.03 7.21
CA SER A 111 -4.90 -1.89 6.29
C SER A 111 -5.80 -2.53 5.25
N VAL A 112 -6.93 -3.10 5.67
CA VAL A 112 -7.94 -3.70 4.78
C VAL A 112 -8.49 -2.65 3.82
N ILE A 113 -8.83 -1.46 4.30
CA ILE A 113 -9.26 -0.34 3.45
C ILE A 113 -8.19 0.02 2.43
N GLY A 114 -6.92 0.11 2.85
CA GLY A 114 -5.78 0.38 1.98
C GLY A 114 -5.60 -0.66 0.88
N LEU A 115 -5.73 -1.95 1.22
CA LEU A 115 -5.68 -3.06 0.26
C LEU A 115 -6.82 -2.97 -0.77
N PHE A 116 -8.05 -2.69 -0.32
CA PHE A 116 -9.19 -2.50 -1.22
C PHE A 116 -9.01 -1.30 -2.15
N LEU A 117 -8.51 -0.17 -1.64
CA LEU A 117 -8.21 1.01 -2.45
C LEU A 117 -7.11 0.70 -3.48
N GLY A 118 -6.03 0.06 -3.06
CA GLY A 118 -4.94 -0.36 -3.96
C GLY A 118 -5.44 -1.29 -5.06
N ALA A 119 -6.24 -2.30 -4.71
CA ALA A 119 -6.86 -3.22 -5.67
C ALA A 119 -7.78 -2.46 -6.64
N SER A 120 -8.63 -1.58 -6.13
CA SER A 120 -9.55 -0.77 -6.95
C SER A 120 -8.80 0.10 -7.96
N ILE A 121 -7.69 0.74 -7.56
CA ILE A 121 -6.83 1.52 -8.44
C ILE A 121 -6.28 0.63 -9.57
N VAL A 122 -5.77 -0.56 -9.24
CA VAL A 122 -5.22 -1.49 -10.24
C VAL A 122 -6.30 -1.97 -11.22
N PHE A 123 -7.47 -2.36 -10.73
CA PHE A 123 -8.57 -2.84 -11.59
C PHE A 123 -9.20 -1.75 -12.44
N TYR A 124 -9.24 -0.50 -11.94
CA TYR A 124 -9.72 0.65 -12.68
C TYR A 124 -8.74 1.09 -13.77
N LEU A 125 -7.45 1.19 -13.45
CA LEU A 125 -6.43 1.65 -14.40
C LEU A 125 -6.01 0.58 -15.41
N GLN A 126 -6.10 -0.70 -15.03
CA GLN A 126 -5.63 -1.85 -15.81
C GLN A 126 -4.21 -1.64 -16.38
N PRO A 127 -3.21 -1.34 -15.54
CA PRO A 127 -1.87 -0.98 -16.01
C PRO A 127 -1.23 -2.10 -16.84
N GLU A 128 -0.62 -1.73 -17.95
CA GLU A 128 0.01 -2.67 -18.89
C GLU A 128 1.39 -2.17 -19.34
N ILE A 129 2.30 -3.12 -19.54
CA ILE A 129 3.52 -2.87 -20.30
C ILE A 129 3.28 -3.41 -21.70
N ARG A 130 3.03 -2.51 -22.64
CA ARG A 130 3.11 -2.85 -24.06
C ARG A 130 4.56 -3.21 -24.39
N PRO A 131 4.82 -4.30 -25.14
CA PRO A 131 6.12 -4.47 -25.76
C PRO A 131 6.37 -3.25 -26.63
N ASP A 132 7.56 -2.67 -26.50
CA ASP A 132 7.94 -1.56 -27.38
C ASP A 132 7.84 -2.11 -28.81
N SER A 133 7.02 -1.47 -29.65
CA SER A 133 6.94 -1.82 -31.07
C SER A 133 8.34 -1.63 -31.66
N GLU A 134 8.98 -2.73 -32.04
CA GLU A 134 10.18 -2.73 -32.87
C GLU A 134 9.94 -1.97 -34.19
#